data_AF-A0A257GY28-F1
#
_entry.id   AF-A0A257GY28-F1
#
_cell.length_a   1.000
_cell.length_b   1.000
_cell.length_c   1.000
_cell.angle_alpha   90.00
_cell.angle_beta   90.00
_cell.angle_gamma   90.00
#
_symmetry.space_group_name_H-M   'P 1'
#
loop_
_entity.id
_entity.type
_entity.pdbx_description
1 polymer ?
#
loop_
_entity_poly.entity_id
_entity_poly.type
_entity_poly.pdbx_seq_one_letter_code
_entity_poly.pdbx_strand_id
1 'polypeptide(L)'
;MFKFSRRTPAPVAPEFAHSALPSAANSSQAANDIQRELIRVAFQDTVRATGLPPQLLDCAVRYIKVGKSAERVQVQLVMQQWSEQLLRYSLAFQNELMKCLDHYEPGVDHTQHEWLWRYAADVATPFPELPLAGQWAASDALRTQPTPPPLRKQAPMATPVQAKSSPKDFELRDIFSGLTADSLQTARVNTPAAP
;
A
#
# COMPACT_ATOMS: atom_id res chain seq x y z
N MET A 1 9.36 72.21 -11.84
CA MET A 1 8.89 72.76 -10.56
C MET A 1 8.58 71.59 -9.65
N PHE A 2 9.54 71.23 -8.78
CA PHE A 2 9.48 70.01 -7.97
C PHE A 2 8.69 70.27 -6.68
N LYS A 3 7.62 69.51 -6.46
CA LYS A 3 6.81 69.56 -5.22
C LYS A 3 7.36 68.56 -4.22
N PHE A 4 8.01 69.05 -3.17
CA PHE A 4 8.47 68.26 -2.02
C PHE A 4 7.33 68.10 -1.01
N SER A 5 6.71 66.92 -0.97
CA SER A 5 5.82 66.54 0.14
C SER A 5 6.67 66.19 1.36
N ARG A 6 6.60 67.03 2.40
CA ARG A 6 7.18 66.77 3.72
C ARG A 6 6.41 65.64 4.40
N ARG A 7 7.13 64.59 4.82
CA ARG A 7 6.62 63.56 5.73
C ARG A 7 6.68 64.08 7.17
N THR A 8 5.59 63.96 7.90
CA THR A 8 5.55 64.12 9.36
C THR A 8 5.65 62.73 9.99
N PRO A 9 6.57 62.47 10.94
CA PRO A 9 6.61 61.22 11.68
C PRO A 9 5.64 61.28 12.87
N ALA A 10 4.72 60.31 12.95
CA ALA A 10 3.86 60.08 14.10
C ALA A 10 4.50 59.04 15.05
N PRO A 11 4.20 59.11 16.36
CA PRO A 11 5.06 58.58 17.43
C PRO A 11 4.99 57.05 17.57
N VAL A 12 6.16 56.46 17.82
CA VAL A 12 6.36 55.06 18.20
C VAL A 12 5.76 54.80 19.58
N ALA A 13 4.66 54.06 19.63
CA ALA A 13 4.20 53.38 20.83
C ALA A 13 4.98 52.06 21.00
N PRO A 14 5.45 51.72 22.21
CA PRO A 14 6.04 50.41 22.48
C PRO A 14 4.91 49.40 22.68
N GLU A 15 4.42 48.82 21.60
CA GLU A 15 3.41 47.76 21.68
C GLU A 15 4.10 46.39 21.80
N PHE A 16 4.60 46.13 23.02
CA PHE A 16 4.81 44.76 23.50
C PHE A 16 3.46 44.10 23.74
N ALA A 17 2.76 43.76 22.66
CA ALA A 17 1.66 42.82 22.69
C ALA A 17 1.59 42.22 21.31
N HIS A 18 1.91 40.93 21.24
CA HIS A 18 1.30 39.88 20.42
C HIS A 18 2.30 38.72 20.41
N SER A 19 2.61 38.19 21.61
CA SER A 19 2.86 36.76 21.74
C SER A 19 1.54 36.07 21.41
N ALA A 20 1.21 36.02 20.13
CA ALA A 20 0.22 35.10 19.61
C ALA A 20 0.81 33.71 19.86
N LEU A 21 0.27 33.04 20.87
CA LEU A 21 0.50 31.62 21.09
C LEU A 21 0.34 30.91 19.74
N PRO A 22 1.30 30.09 19.28
CA PRO A 22 1.11 29.29 18.08
C PRO A 22 -0.11 28.39 18.32
N SER A 23 -1.19 28.74 17.61
CA SER A 23 -2.46 28.05 17.61
C SER A 23 -2.27 26.55 17.35
N ALA A 24 -3.05 25.68 18.01
CA ALA A 24 -2.98 24.22 17.88
C ALA A 24 -3.10 23.69 16.43
N ALA A 25 -3.57 24.53 15.49
CA ALA A 25 -3.53 24.26 14.06
C ALA A 25 -2.10 24.18 13.51
N ASN A 26 -1.17 25.00 14.03
CA ASN A 26 0.23 25.00 13.61
C ASN A 26 0.97 23.75 14.11
N SER A 27 0.62 23.24 15.29
CA SER A 27 1.24 22.03 15.85
C SER A 27 0.81 20.76 15.11
N SER A 28 -0.44 20.68 14.67
CA SER A 28 -0.94 19.56 13.87
C SER A 28 -0.38 19.59 12.44
N GLN A 29 -0.24 20.77 11.84
CA GLN A 29 0.43 20.92 10.55
C GLN A 29 1.92 20.55 10.63
N ALA A 30 2.63 20.99 11.69
CA ALA A 30 4.02 20.62 11.89
C ALA A 30 4.22 19.10 12.07
N ALA A 31 3.32 18.43 12.80
CA ALA A 31 3.35 16.97 12.94
C ALA A 31 3.15 16.26 11.60
N ASN A 32 2.21 16.73 10.78
CA ASN A 32 1.98 16.23 9.43
C ASN A 32 3.20 16.46 8.50
N ASP A 33 3.89 17.59 8.64
CA ASP A 33 5.09 17.85 7.86
C ASP A 33 6.27 16.96 8.27
N ILE A 34 6.43 16.69 9.57
CA ILE A 34 7.44 15.72 10.07
C ILE A 34 7.16 14.32 9.52
N GLN A 35 5.91 13.86 9.61
CA GLN A 35 5.53 12.54 9.11
C GLN A 35 5.73 12.42 7.59
N ARG A 36 5.41 13.48 6.83
CA ARG A 36 5.68 13.55 5.39
C ARG A 36 7.18 13.37 5.08
N GLU A 37 8.05 14.05 5.81
CA GLU A 37 9.49 13.93 5.62
C GLU A 37 10.00 12.54 6.03
N LEU A 38 9.50 11.97 7.12
CA LEU A 38 9.82 10.60 7.53
C LEU A 38 9.48 9.59 6.42
N ILE A 39 8.30 9.71 5.81
CA ILE A 39 7.90 8.85 4.69
C ILE A 39 8.82 9.03 3.48
N ARG A 40 9.24 10.26 3.18
CA ARG A 40 10.19 10.52 2.08
C ARG A 40 11.57 9.92 2.35
N VAL A 41 12.07 9.99 3.59
CA VAL A 41 13.34 9.39 3.98
C VAL A 41 13.26 7.88 3.89
N ALA A 42 12.23 7.26 4.48
CA ALA A 42 12.00 5.82 4.40
C ALA A 42 11.88 5.33 2.95
N PHE A 43 11.22 6.11 2.09
CA PHE A 43 11.16 5.85 0.65
C PHE A 43 12.55 5.85 0.00
N GLN A 44 13.35 6.91 0.23
CA GLN A 44 14.71 7.00 -0.34
C GLN A 44 15.61 5.87 0.15
N ASP A 45 15.49 5.47 1.42
CA ASP A 45 16.24 4.35 1.97
C ASP A 45 15.82 3.01 1.37
N THR A 46 14.51 2.82 1.16
CA THR A 46 13.99 1.61 0.49
C THR A 46 14.46 1.53 -0.96
N VAL A 47 14.43 2.64 -1.70
CA VAL A 47 14.98 2.73 -3.06
C VAL A 47 16.46 2.38 -3.09
N ARG A 48 17.24 2.91 -2.13
CA ARG A 48 18.67 2.63 -2.00
C ARG A 48 18.95 1.16 -1.64
N ALA A 49 18.19 0.58 -0.71
CA ALA A 49 18.35 -0.80 -0.27
C ALA A 49 17.98 -1.83 -1.34
N THR A 50 16.94 -1.53 -2.14
CA THR A 50 16.49 -2.40 -3.24
C THR A 50 17.30 -2.23 -4.52
N GLY A 51 18.11 -1.17 -4.62
CA GLY A 51 18.90 -0.86 -5.82
C GLY A 51 18.07 -0.29 -6.96
N LEU A 52 16.89 0.27 -6.67
CA LEU A 52 16.06 0.92 -7.68
C LEU A 52 16.70 2.26 -8.11
N PRO A 53 16.75 2.55 -9.42
CA PRO A 53 17.16 3.87 -9.88
C PRO A 53 16.17 4.94 -9.38
N PRO A 54 16.64 6.06 -8.79
CA PRO A 54 15.78 7.09 -8.21
C PRO A 54 14.93 7.83 -9.26
N GLN A 55 15.29 7.72 -10.54
CA GLN A 55 14.54 8.30 -11.66
C GLN A 55 13.32 7.48 -12.08
N LEU A 56 13.14 6.24 -11.58
CA LEU A 56 12.01 5.38 -11.97
C LEU A 56 10.75 5.65 -11.15
N LEU A 57 10.92 6.03 -9.88
CA LEU A 57 9.85 6.10 -8.90
C LEU A 57 10.03 7.32 -8.01
N ASP A 58 8.93 8.03 -7.77
CA ASP A 58 8.86 9.16 -6.86
C ASP A 58 7.76 8.92 -5.80
N CYS A 59 7.80 9.66 -4.70
CA CYS A 59 6.89 9.51 -3.57
C CYS A 59 6.26 10.85 -3.16
N ALA A 60 4.94 10.93 -3.29
CA ALA A 60 4.14 12.06 -2.84
C ALA A 60 3.20 11.65 -1.71
N VAL A 61 3.21 12.40 -0.61
CA VAL A 61 2.31 12.16 0.54
C VAL A 61 1.20 13.20 0.52
N ARG A 62 -0.05 12.77 0.69
CA ARG A 62 -1.22 13.66 0.83
C ARG A 62 -2.04 13.30 2.04
N TYR A 63 -2.61 14.30 2.69
CA TYR A 63 -3.57 14.12 3.78
C TYR A 63 -4.96 14.29 3.20
N ILE A 64 -5.78 13.25 3.31
CA ILE A 64 -7.16 13.24 2.83
C ILE A 64 -8.09 13.32 4.03
N LYS A 65 -9.02 14.27 4.00
CA LYS A 65 -10.09 14.36 5.01
C LYS A 65 -11.15 13.31 4.71
N VAL A 66 -11.31 12.35 5.62
CA VAL A 66 -12.34 11.31 5.57
C VAL A 66 -13.47 11.73 6.52
N GLY A 67 -14.58 12.20 5.95
CA GLY A 67 -15.75 12.63 6.70
C GLY A 67 -15.55 13.94 7.48
N LYS A 68 -16.16 14.06 8.66
CA LYS A 68 -16.20 15.32 9.42
C LYS A 68 -14.95 15.62 10.26
N SER A 69 -14.10 14.63 10.55
CA SER A 69 -13.00 14.84 11.50
C SER A 69 -11.78 13.92 11.37
N ALA A 70 -11.80 12.87 10.54
CA ALA A 70 -10.64 11.99 10.40
C ALA A 70 -9.78 12.44 9.22
N GLU A 71 -8.46 12.51 9.42
CA GLU A 71 -7.49 12.67 8.35
C GLU A 71 -6.79 11.33 8.11
N ARG A 72 -6.66 10.93 6.85
CA ARG A 72 -5.93 9.72 6.44
C ARG A 72 -4.75 10.11 5.59
N VAL A 73 -3.61 9.48 5.85
CA VAL A 73 -2.40 9.61 5.05
C VAL A 73 -2.54 8.76 3.79
N GLN A 74 -2.39 9.39 2.63
CA GLN A 74 -2.28 8.72 1.34
C GLN A 74 -0.86 8.83 0.82
N VAL A 75 -0.19 7.70 0.65
CA VAL A 75 1.15 7.58 0.07
C VAL A 75 1.01 7.24 -1.40
N GLN A 76 1.47 8.15 -2.27
CA GLN A 76 1.37 8.05 -3.71
C GLN A 76 2.74 7.69 -4.29
N LEU A 77 2.87 6.48 -4.81
CA LEU A 77 4.04 6.01 -5.52
C LEU A 77 3.85 6.33 -7.00
N VAL A 78 4.67 7.25 -7.51
CA VAL A 78 4.55 7.82 -8.86
C VAL A 78 5.64 7.22 -9.74
N MET A 79 5.24 6.34 -10.64
CA MET A 79 6.15 5.76 -11.64
C MET A 79 6.45 6.80 -12.71
N GLN A 80 7.71 7.24 -12.77
CA GLN A 80 8.21 8.25 -13.70
C GLN A 80 8.62 7.66 -15.05
N GLN A 81 8.92 6.36 -15.08
CA GLN A 81 9.25 5.62 -16.31
C GLN A 81 8.62 4.24 -16.24
N TRP A 82 8.06 3.77 -17.36
CA TRP A 82 7.48 2.44 -17.43
C TRP A 82 8.54 1.35 -17.17
N SER A 83 8.25 0.44 -16.24
CA SER A 83 9.10 -0.71 -15.95
C SER A 83 8.25 -1.93 -15.58
N GLU A 84 8.31 -2.97 -16.41
CA GLU A 84 7.59 -4.23 -16.16
C GLU A 84 8.10 -4.92 -14.87
N GLN A 85 9.40 -4.85 -14.61
CA GLN A 85 9.99 -5.42 -13.39
C GLN A 85 9.43 -4.72 -12.15
N LEU A 86 9.40 -3.39 -12.14
CA LEU A 86 8.86 -2.64 -11.01
C LEU A 86 7.37 -2.92 -10.80
N LEU A 87 6.58 -3.03 -11.87
CA LEU A 87 5.17 -3.40 -11.77
C LEU A 87 4.97 -4.80 -11.19
N ARG A 88 5.78 -5.76 -11.64
CA ARG A 88 5.76 -7.15 -11.13
C ARG A 88 6.11 -7.24 -9.64
N TYR A 89 6.99 -6.37 -9.16
CA TYR A 89 7.43 -6.33 -7.75
C TYR A 89 6.85 -5.16 -6.96
N SER A 90 5.81 -4.50 -7.45
CA SER A 90 5.21 -3.31 -6.83
C SER A 90 4.76 -3.58 -5.38
N LEU A 91 4.02 -4.66 -5.16
CA LEU A 91 3.58 -5.05 -3.81
C LEU A 91 4.75 -5.41 -2.89
N ALA A 92 5.79 -6.06 -3.44
CA ALA A 92 6.98 -6.39 -2.65
C ALA A 92 7.73 -5.11 -2.21
N PHE A 93 7.88 -4.14 -3.12
CA PHE A 93 8.45 -2.83 -2.80
C PHE A 93 7.62 -2.09 -1.74
N GLN A 94 6.29 -2.08 -1.87
CA GLN A 94 5.40 -1.48 -0.88
C GLN A 94 5.58 -2.13 0.51
N ASN A 95 5.71 -3.46 0.57
CA ASN A 95 5.94 -4.16 1.82
C ASN A 95 7.30 -3.81 2.45
N GLU A 96 8.36 -3.70 1.66
CA GLU A 96 9.67 -3.25 2.16
C GLU A 96 9.63 -1.82 2.68
N LEU A 97 8.91 -0.92 2.00
CA LEU A 97 8.71 0.44 2.48
C LEU A 97 7.93 0.48 3.79
N MET A 98 6.88 -0.34 3.94
CA MET A 98 6.16 -0.47 5.21
C MET A 98 7.07 -0.95 6.34
N LYS A 99 7.91 -1.96 6.11
CA LYS A 99 8.89 -2.41 7.12
C LYS A 99 9.89 -1.30 7.49
N CYS A 100 10.33 -0.51 6.51
CA CYS A 100 11.22 0.62 6.74
C CYS A 100 10.53 1.70 7.59
N LEU A 101 9.25 1.99 7.32
CA LEU A 101 8.44 2.90 8.13
C LEU A 101 8.24 2.38 9.57
N ASP A 102 7.92 1.09 9.73
CA ASP A 102 7.76 0.46 11.05
C ASP A 102 9.06 0.51 11.86
N HIS A 103 10.23 0.49 11.18
CA HIS A 103 11.52 0.65 11.84
C HIS A 103 11.75 2.08 12.35
N TYR A 104 11.34 3.09 11.59
CA TYR A 104 11.46 4.49 11.98
C TYR A 104 10.43 4.90 13.04
N GLU A 105 9.20 4.40 12.94
CA GLU A 105 8.09 4.79 13.81
C GLU A 105 7.27 3.57 14.28
N PRO A 106 7.79 2.76 15.23
CA PRO A 106 7.13 1.52 15.66
C PRO A 106 5.82 1.73 16.44
N GLY A 107 5.49 2.98 16.79
CA GLY A 107 4.27 3.34 17.51
C GLY A 107 3.07 3.64 16.61
N VAL A 108 3.26 3.70 15.29
CA VAL A 108 2.20 4.03 14.33
C VAL A 108 1.82 2.82 13.51
N ASP A 109 0.50 2.64 13.33
CA ASP A 109 -0.05 1.61 12.47
C ASP A 109 -0.05 2.08 11.00
N HIS A 110 1.07 1.86 10.31
CA HIS A 110 1.24 2.21 8.90
C HIS A 110 0.32 1.42 7.95
N THR A 111 -0.35 0.37 8.42
CA THR A 111 -1.33 -0.38 7.60
C THR A 111 -2.58 0.43 7.29
N GLN A 112 -2.84 1.51 8.05
CA GLN A 112 -3.96 2.42 7.82
C GLN A 112 -3.69 3.45 6.72
N HIS A 113 -2.46 3.52 6.21
CA HIS A 113 -2.10 4.37 5.09
C HIS A 113 -2.81 3.89 3.83
N GLU A 114 -3.30 4.85 3.05
CA GLU A 114 -3.85 4.57 1.73
C GLU A 114 -2.72 4.58 0.69
N TRP A 115 -2.44 3.43 0.10
CA TRP A 115 -1.39 3.25 -0.89
C TRP A 115 -1.95 3.42 -2.30
N LEU A 116 -1.37 4.33 -3.07
CA LEU A 116 -1.80 4.62 -4.44
C LEU A 116 -0.62 4.56 -5.40
N TRP A 117 -0.68 3.63 -6.34
CA TRP A 117 0.23 3.56 -7.47
C TRP A 117 -0.33 4.37 -8.64
N ARG A 118 0.49 5.25 -9.21
CA ARG A 118 0.13 6.03 -10.40
C ARG A 118 1.32 6.16 -11.32
N TYR A 119 1.04 6.54 -12.56
CA TYR A 119 2.05 6.95 -13.52
C TYR A 119 2.12 8.48 -13.56
N ALA A 120 3.30 9.03 -13.87
CA ALA A 120 3.41 10.43 -14.24
C ALA A 120 2.67 10.68 -15.57
N ALA A 121 2.22 11.92 -15.78
CA ALA A 121 1.36 12.27 -16.91
C ALA A 121 2.07 12.14 -18.28
N ASP A 122 3.39 12.16 -18.27
CA ASP A 122 4.30 12.12 -19.42
C ASP A 122 4.89 10.74 -19.70
N VAL A 123 4.51 9.71 -18.94
CA VAL A 123 5.03 8.35 -19.16
C VAL A 123 4.41 7.73 -20.40
N ALA A 124 5.23 7.49 -21.42
CA ALA A 124 4.83 6.68 -22.57
C ALA A 124 4.74 5.20 -22.17
N THR A 125 3.61 4.56 -22.46
CA THR A 125 3.43 3.11 -22.29
C THR A 125 3.85 2.37 -23.57
N PRO A 126 4.55 1.22 -23.47
CA PRO A 126 4.87 0.40 -24.64
C PRO A 126 3.65 -0.36 -25.19
N PHE A 127 2.53 -0.34 -24.46
CA PHE A 127 1.27 -0.97 -24.82
C PHE A 127 0.20 0.11 -25.07
N PRO A 128 0.11 0.64 -26.31
CA PRO A 128 -0.86 1.68 -26.65
C PRO A 128 -2.29 1.14 -26.78
N GLU A 129 -2.43 -0.16 -27.07
CA GLU A 129 -3.71 -0.83 -27.24
C GLU A 129 -3.90 -1.91 -26.17
N LEU A 130 -5.14 -2.05 -25.70
CA LEU A 130 -5.52 -3.14 -24.81
C LEU A 130 -5.59 -4.45 -25.59
N PRO A 131 -5.11 -5.57 -25.03
CA PRO A 131 -5.24 -6.85 -25.69
C PRO A 131 -6.72 -7.25 -25.82
N LEU A 132 -7.03 -7.92 -26.92
CA LEU A 132 -8.38 -8.40 -27.24
C LEU A 132 -8.93 -9.27 -26.11
N ALA A 133 -10.24 -9.21 -25.86
CA ALA A 133 -10.93 -9.95 -24.79
C ALA A 133 -10.54 -11.44 -24.72
N GLY A 134 -10.39 -12.11 -25.88
CA GLY A 134 -10.01 -13.53 -25.96
C GLY A 134 -8.60 -13.85 -25.45
N GLN A 135 -7.66 -12.89 -25.48
CA GLN A 135 -6.27 -13.10 -25.03
C GLN A 135 -6.16 -13.14 -23.49
N TRP A 136 -7.07 -12.45 -22.79
CA TRP A 136 -7.16 -12.53 -21.33
C TRP A 136 -7.57 -13.93 -20.86
N ALA A 137 -8.59 -14.52 -21.51
CA ALA A 137 -9.08 -15.85 -21.18
C ALA A 137 -8.07 -16.97 -21.49
N ALA A 138 -7.32 -16.85 -22.59
CA ALA A 138 -6.28 -17.82 -22.96
C ALA A 138 -5.13 -17.88 -21.93
N SER A 139 -4.79 -16.75 -21.31
CA SER A 139 -3.72 -16.67 -20.31
C SER A 139 -4.08 -17.37 -19.00
N ASP A 140 -5.37 -17.41 -18.65
CA ASP A 140 -5.87 -18.08 -17.45
C ASP A 140 -5.86 -19.61 -17.62
N ALA A 141 -6.24 -20.10 -18.81
CA ALA A 141 -6.21 -21.53 -19.13
C ALA A 141 -4.80 -22.15 -19.04
N LEU A 142 -3.75 -21.37 -19.30
CA LEU A 142 -2.36 -21.81 -19.14
C LEU A 142 -1.91 -21.92 -17.68
N ARG A 143 -2.52 -21.16 -16.75
CA ARG A 143 -2.20 -21.22 -15.31
C ARG A 143 -2.85 -22.42 -14.61
N THR A 144 -3.95 -22.93 -15.15
CA THR A 144 -4.70 -24.07 -14.58
C THR A 144 -4.18 -25.42 -15.04
N GLN A 145 -3.09 -25.48 -15.82
CA GLN A 145 -2.54 -26.78 -16.18
C GLN A 145 -1.99 -27.49 -14.93
N PRO A 146 -2.49 -28.68 -14.58
CA PRO A 146 -1.98 -29.42 -13.44
C PRO A 146 -0.51 -29.74 -13.69
N THR A 147 0.35 -29.31 -12.77
CA THR A 147 1.77 -29.66 -12.75
C THR A 147 1.89 -31.17 -12.93
N PRO A 148 2.59 -31.66 -13.97
CA PRO A 148 2.79 -33.09 -14.12
C PRO A 148 3.44 -33.63 -12.84
N PRO A 149 2.95 -34.76 -12.28
CA PRO A 149 3.52 -35.32 -11.07
C PRO A 149 5.02 -35.52 -11.27
N PRO A 150 5.86 -35.22 -10.27
CA PRO A 150 7.29 -35.36 -10.41
C PRO A 150 7.61 -36.79 -10.85
N LEU A 151 8.32 -36.93 -11.98
CA LEU A 151 8.87 -38.19 -12.44
C LEU A 151 9.75 -38.74 -11.31
N ARG A 152 9.16 -39.69 -10.57
CA ARG A 152 9.81 -40.43 -9.50
C ARG A 152 11.01 -41.11 -10.14
N LYS A 153 12.21 -40.60 -9.87
CA LYS A 153 13.48 -41.24 -10.25
C LYS A 153 13.41 -42.68 -9.73
N GLN A 154 13.23 -43.65 -10.64
CA GLN A 154 13.31 -45.06 -10.29
C GLN A 154 14.74 -45.33 -9.85
N ALA A 155 14.94 -45.56 -8.55
CA ALA A 155 16.14 -46.19 -8.06
C ALA A 155 16.18 -47.65 -8.55
N PRO A 156 17.33 -48.19 -8.94
CA PRO A 156 17.43 -49.55 -9.44
C PRO A 156 17.11 -50.58 -8.34
N MET A 157 16.27 -51.55 -8.73
CA MET A 157 15.91 -52.81 -8.10
C MET A 157 16.65 -53.21 -6.81
N ALA A 158 15.90 -53.25 -5.71
CA ALA A 158 16.07 -54.24 -4.66
C ALA A 158 14.78 -55.06 -4.55
N THR A 159 14.95 -56.37 -4.42
CA THR A 159 14.00 -57.49 -4.44
C THR A 159 12.77 -57.31 -3.53
N PRO A 160 11.65 -58.01 -3.83
CA PRO A 160 10.35 -57.73 -3.23
C PRO A 160 10.21 -58.45 -1.87
N VAL A 161 9.76 -57.72 -0.85
CA VAL A 161 9.09 -58.31 0.30
C VAL A 161 7.66 -57.81 0.32
N GLN A 162 6.76 -58.74 0.08
CA GLN A 162 5.31 -58.60 0.11
C GLN A 162 4.85 -58.43 1.56
N ALA A 163 4.09 -57.39 1.88
CA ALA A 163 3.26 -57.36 3.08
C ALA A 163 1.97 -56.57 2.84
N LYS A 164 0.87 -57.29 2.97
CA LYS A 164 -0.54 -56.88 2.83
C LYS A 164 -0.89 -55.70 3.75
N SER A 165 -1.68 -54.75 3.25
CA SER A 165 -2.91 -54.32 3.93
C SER A 165 -3.80 -53.49 2.98
N SER A 166 -5.09 -53.63 3.25
CA SER A 166 -6.29 -53.40 2.44
C SER A 166 -6.60 -51.94 2.04
N PRO A 167 -7.43 -51.73 1.00
CA PRO A 167 -7.93 -50.41 0.61
C PRO A 167 -8.98 -49.94 1.62
N LYS A 168 -8.78 -48.76 2.20
CA LYS A 168 -9.88 -48.00 2.81
C LYS A 168 -10.27 -46.93 1.81
N ASP A 169 -11.50 -47.04 1.31
CA ASP A 169 -12.24 -46.01 0.62
C ASP A 169 -12.03 -44.65 1.29
N PHE A 170 -11.33 -43.77 0.59
CA PHE A 170 -11.25 -42.36 0.92
C PHE A 170 -12.42 -41.70 0.17
N GLU A 171 -13.63 -41.80 0.74
CA GLU A 171 -14.80 -41.14 0.17
C GLU A 171 -14.63 -39.62 0.24
N LEU A 172 -14.74 -38.96 -0.92
CA LEU A 172 -14.75 -37.50 -1.10
C LEU A 172 -15.88 -36.75 -0.37
N ARG A 173 -16.69 -37.44 0.44
CA ARG A 173 -17.82 -36.88 1.19
C ARG A 173 -17.44 -36.21 2.52
N ASP A 174 -16.22 -36.45 3.02
CA ASP A 174 -15.78 -35.86 4.29
C ASP A 174 -15.21 -34.43 4.18
N ILE A 175 -14.89 -33.95 2.97
CA ILE A 175 -14.30 -32.61 2.80
C ILE A 175 -15.35 -31.49 2.97
N PHE A 176 -16.62 -31.75 2.65
CA PHE A 176 -17.67 -30.72 2.64
C PHE A 176 -18.66 -30.80 3.81
N SER A 177 -18.50 -31.77 4.72
CA SER A 177 -19.42 -31.95 5.86
C SER A 177 -19.20 -30.97 7.02
N GLY A 178 -18.17 -30.11 6.95
CA GLY A 178 -17.85 -29.11 7.99
C GLY A 178 -18.43 -27.71 7.76
N LEU A 179 -19.08 -27.43 6.63
CA LEU A 179 -19.77 -26.17 6.36
C LEU A 179 -21.27 -26.35 6.62
N THR A 180 -21.63 -26.47 7.89
CA THR A 180 -23.04 -26.36 8.28
C THR A 180 -23.51 -24.92 8.10
N ALA A 181 -24.70 -24.77 7.53
CA ALA A 181 -25.36 -23.50 7.21
C ALA A 181 -25.77 -22.66 8.43
N ASP A 182 -25.30 -23.00 9.64
CA ASP A 182 -25.68 -22.36 10.90
C ASP A 182 -24.88 -21.07 11.19
N SER A 183 -23.74 -20.86 10.54
CA SER A 183 -22.86 -19.71 10.82
C SER A 183 -23.31 -18.38 10.17
N LEU A 184 -24.43 -18.37 9.43
CA LEU A 184 -24.98 -17.15 8.80
C LEU A 184 -26.18 -16.54 9.56
N GLN A 185 -26.57 -17.07 10.71
CA GLN A 185 -27.73 -16.55 11.46
C GLN A 185 -27.41 -15.65 12.66
N THR A 186 -26.15 -15.48 13.09
CA THR A 186 -25.82 -14.74 14.33
C THR A 186 -25.48 -13.25 14.16
N ALA A 187 -25.61 -12.67 12.96
CA ALA A 187 -25.37 -11.24 12.71
C ALA A 187 -26.64 -10.43 12.41
N ARG A 188 -27.81 -10.95 12.80
CA ARG A 188 -29.07 -10.18 12.82
C ARG A 188 -29.62 -10.27 14.24
N VAL A 189 -30.07 -9.13 14.76
CA VAL A 189 -30.61 -8.90 16.13
C VAL A 189 -29.57 -8.42 17.13
N ASN A 190 -29.28 -7.11 17.11
CA ASN A 190 -29.66 -6.26 18.24
C ASN A 190 -29.51 -4.77 17.92
N THR A 191 -30.65 -4.13 17.70
CA THR A 191 -30.83 -2.68 17.87
C THR A 191 -31.97 -2.51 18.87
N PRO A 192 -31.72 -1.85 20.00
CA PRO A 192 -32.71 -0.96 20.61
C PRO A 192 -32.06 0.42 20.82
N ALA A 193 -32.58 1.46 20.17
CA ALA A 193 -33.70 2.29 20.63
C ALA A 193 -33.31 3.17 21.83
N ALA A 194 -33.14 4.46 21.51
CA ALA A 194 -32.84 5.55 22.42
C ALA A 194 -34.04 5.91 23.33
N PRO A 195 -33.76 6.53 24.47
CA PRO A 195 -34.50 7.69 24.95
C PRO A 195 -33.68 8.98 24.84
#